data_AF-A0A7S0WI02-F1
#
_entry.id   AF-A0A7S0WI02-F1
#
_cell.length_a   1.000
_cell.length_b   1.000
_cell.length_c   1.000
_cell.angle_alpha   90.00
_cell.angle_beta   90.00
_cell.angle_gamma   90.00
#
_symmetry.space_group_name_H-M   'P 1'
#
loop_
_entity.id
_entity.type
_entity.pdbx_description
1 polymer ?
#
loop_
_entity_poly.entity_id
_entity_poly.type
_entity_poly.pdbx_seq_one_letter_code
_entity_poly.pdbx_strand_id
1 'polypeptide(L)'
;AVNAVGGDVKRQGAHVARAFGAQREMLEEVSGRAKPQSDEELMGMLLATQDALGAIDEINEGAGALRKHTAMVAGAMTAFGWVTAAEPRQYIGDMLNAVPVYGRQILQEHKGPEHAALVESLKYLLRGLQEYVGAYHPSGLA
;
A
#
# COMPACT_ATOMS: atom_id res chain seq x y z
N ALA A 1 -7.38 7.63 10.89
CA ALA A 1 -8.50 7.36 9.96
C ALA A 1 -9.07 5.95 10.11
N VAL A 2 -8.29 4.88 9.91
CA VAL A 2 -8.79 3.48 9.96
C VAL A 2 -9.50 3.10 11.27
N ASN A 3 -9.03 3.59 12.42
CA ASN A 3 -9.67 3.36 13.72
C ASN A 3 -11.07 3.98 13.83
N ALA A 4 -11.30 5.11 13.17
CA ALA A 4 -12.57 5.82 13.21
C ALA A 4 -13.63 5.15 12.32
N VAL A 5 -13.21 4.57 11.18
CA VAL A 5 -14.10 3.76 10.33
C VAL A 5 -14.41 2.40 10.99
N GLY A 6 -13.42 1.81 11.67
CA GLY A 6 -13.61 0.55 12.39
C GLY A 6 -13.68 -0.69 11.48
N GLY A 7 -14.20 -1.79 12.04
CA GLY A 7 -14.44 -3.05 11.31
C GLY A 7 -13.21 -3.58 10.55
N ASP A 8 -13.45 -4.09 9.35
CA ASP A 8 -12.40 -4.64 8.48
C ASP A 8 -11.38 -3.60 8.01
N VAL A 9 -11.77 -2.33 7.92
CA VAL A 9 -10.85 -1.23 7.58
C VAL A 9 -9.81 -1.03 8.69
N LYS A 10 -10.23 -1.12 9.96
CA LYS A 10 -9.30 -1.09 11.09
C LYS A 10 -8.34 -2.27 11.05
N ARG A 11 -8.84 -3.47 10.72
CA ARG A 11 -8.01 -4.69 10.60
C ARG A 11 -6.97 -4.54 9.49
N GLN A 12 -7.36 -4.09 8.30
CA GLN A 12 -6.41 -3.82 7.21
C GLN A 12 -5.35 -2.79 7.62
N GLY A 13 -5.73 -1.75 8.38
CA GLY A 13 -4.78 -0.75 8.86
C GLY A 13 -3.58 -1.31 9.63
N ALA A 14 -3.75 -2.39 10.38
CA ALA A 14 -2.66 -3.07 11.07
C ALA A 14 -1.70 -3.76 10.09
N HIS A 15 -2.24 -4.41 9.05
CA HIS A 15 -1.44 -5.07 8.02
C HIS A 15 -0.79 -4.07 7.06
N VAL A 16 -1.41 -2.90 6.81
CA VAL A 16 -0.77 -1.78 6.11
C VAL A 16 0.48 -1.33 6.86
N ALA A 17 0.39 -1.12 8.17
CA ALA A 17 1.55 -0.76 8.98
C ALA A 17 2.63 -1.85 8.93
N ARG A 18 2.24 -3.13 8.96
CA ARG A 18 3.17 -4.27 8.81
C ARG A 18 3.85 -4.28 7.44
N ALA A 19 3.12 -4.00 6.35
CA ALA A 19 3.68 -3.94 5.00
C ALA A 19 4.74 -2.83 4.90
N PHE A 20 4.43 -1.62 5.41
CA PHE A 20 5.40 -0.51 5.48
C PHE A 20 6.63 -0.87 6.31
N GLY A 21 6.45 -1.52 7.46
CA GLY A 21 7.55 -1.98 8.30
C GLY A 21 8.44 -2.99 7.57
N ALA A 22 7.85 -4.03 6.99
CA ALA A 22 8.57 -5.06 6.25
C ALA A 22 9.33 -4.50 5.05
N GLN A 23 8.71 -3.61 4.26
CA GLN A 23 9.38 -3.02 3.10
C GLN A 23 10.50 -2.07 3.53
N ARG A 24 10.37 -1.38 4.67
CA ARG A 24 11.46 -0.58 5.25
C ARG A 24 12.62 -1.46 5.70
N GLU A 25 12.36 -2.56 6.41
CA GLU A 25 13.39 -3.52 6.83
C GLU A 25 14.14 -4.09 5.62
N MET A 26 13.42 -4.44 4.54
CA MET A 26 14.03 -4.86 3.28
C MET A 26 14.93 -3.77 2.69
N LEU A 27 14.48 -2.51 2.66
CA LEU A 27 15.29 -1.40 2.17
C LEU A 27 16.55 -1.18 3.01
N GLU A 28 16.46 -1.32 4.33
CA GLU A 28 17.62 -1.25 5.24
C GLU A 28 18.62 -2.38 4.93
N GLU A 29 18.15 -3.62 4.71
CA GLU A 29 18.99 -4.75 4.33
C GLU A 29 19.69 -4.55 2.98
N VAL A 30 18.95 -4.10 1.96
CA VAL A 30 19.49 -3.83 0.62
C VAL A 30 20.50 -2.70 0.65
N SER A 31 20.26 -1.64 1.44
CA SER A 31 21.18 -0.50 1.56
C SER A 31 22.54 -0.84 2.17
N GLY A 32 22.60 -1.93 2.96
CA GLY A 32 23.82 -2.40 3.62
C GLY A 32 24.59 -3.47 2.83
N ARG A 33 24.08 -3.91 1.68
CA ARG A 33 24.63 -5.02 0.89
C ARG A 33 24.83 -4.61 -0.57
N ALA A 34 25.58 -5.42 -1.33
CA ALA A 34 25.50 -5.33 -2.78
C ALA A 34 24.08 -5.74 -3.22
N LYS A 35 23.58 -5.16 -4.33
CA LYS A 35 22.26 -5.49 -4.89
C LYS A 35 22.01 -7.01 -4.90
N PRO A 36 20.76 -7.47 -4.64
CA PRO A 36 20.42 -8.89 -4.70
C PRO A 36 20.95 -9.51 -5.98
N GLN A 37 21.65 -10.64 -5.86
CA GLN A 37 22.37 -11.25 -6.98
C GLN A 37 21.46 -12.18 -7.81
N SER A 38 20.25 -12.47 -7.32
CA SER A 38 19.23 -13.26 -8.01
C SER A 38 17.81 -12.80 -7.68
N ASP A 39 16.87 -13.13 -8.57
CA ASP A 39 15.43 -12.94 -8.35
C ASP A 39 14.94 -13.70 -7.11
N GLU A 40 15.53 -14.86 -6.81
CA GLU A 40 15.19 -15.68 -5.64
C GLU A 40 15.58 -14.99 -4.33
N GLU A 41 16.74 -14.33 -4.29
CA GLU A 41 17.17 -13.53 -3.14
C GLU A 41 16.24 -12.33 -2.92
N LEU A 42 15.88 -11.62 -4.00
CA LEU A 42 14.92 -10.52 -3.94
C LEU A 42 13.54 -10.99 -3.43
N MET A 43 13.05 -12.11 -3.96
CA MET A 43 11.76 -12.69 -3.52
C MET A 43 11.78 -13.11 -2.05
N GLY A 44 12.89 -13.66 -1.57
CA GLY A 44 13.08 -13.97 -0.16
C GLY A 44 12.98 -12.74 0.74
N MET A 45 13.60 -11.62 0.32
CA MET A 45 13.51 -10.33 1.04
C MET A 45 12.10 -9.72 1.02
N LEU A 46 11.29 -10.04 0.01
CA LEU A 46 9.93 -9.52 -0.13
C LEU A 46 8.87 -10.34 0.61
N LEU A 47 9.22 -11.52 1.14
CA LEU A 47 8.26 -12.44 1.76
C LEU A 47 7.42 -11.78 2.86
N ALA A 48 8.07 -11.04 3.77
CA ALA A 48 7.36 -10.36 4.85
C ALA A 48 6.39 -9.27 4.35
N THR A 49 6.73 -8.62 3.23
CA THR A 49 5.84 -7.67 2.56
C THR A 49 4.67 -8.41 1.92
N GLN A 50 4.93 -9.51 1.20
CA GLN A 50 3.92 -10.34 0.55
C GLN A 50 2.92 -10.92 1.55
N ASP A 51 3.38 -11.42 2.69
CA ASP A 51 2.50 -11.91 3.78
C ASP A 51 1.55 -10.82 4.28
N ALA A 52 2.06 -9.59 4.43
CA ALA A 52 1.24 -8.47 4.89
C ALA A 52 0.20 -8.06 3.83
N LEU A 53 0.59 -8.06 2.55
CA LEU A 53 -0.32 -7.80 1.42
C LEU A 53 -1.39 -8.89 1.28
N GLY A 54 -1.01 -10.17 1.41
CA GLY A 54 -1.94 -11.30 1.40
C GLY A 54 -3.00 -11.17 2.49
N ALA A 55 -2.62 -10.80 3.71
CA ALA A 55 -3.57 -10.57 4.79
C ALA A 55 -4.51 -9.36 4.51
N ILE A 56 -4.04 -8.33 3.80
CA ILE A 56 -4.89 -7.20 3.38
C ILE A 56 -5.95 -7.68 2.38
N ASP A 57 -5.55 -8.54 1.44
CA ASP A 57 -6.43 -9.11 0.42
C ASP A 57 -7.44 -10.09 1.02
N GLU A 58 -7.03 -10.97 1.93
CA GLU A 58 -7.93 -11.89 2.65
C GLU A 58 -9.04 -11.12 3.40
N ILE A 59 -8.69 -10.02 4.07
CA ILE A 59 -9.68 -9.17 4.75
C ILE A 59 -10.64 -8.54 3.73
N ASN A 60 -10.13 -8.13 2.58
CA ASN A 60 -10.94 -7.53 1.52
C ASN A 60 -11.91 -8.53 0.89
N GLU A 61 -11.49 -9.79 0.70
CA GLU A 61 -12.35 -10.86 0.18
C GLU A 61 -13.51 -11.20 1.13
N GLY A 62 -13.25 -11.16 2.44
CA GLY A 62 -14.27 -11.39 3.47
C GLY A 62 -15.13 -10.18 3.84
N ALA A 63 -14.86 -8.99 3.27
CA ALA A 63 -15.47 -7.74 3.70
C ALA A 63 -16.95 -7.62 3.27
N GLY A 64 -17.81 -7.32 4.25
CA GLY A 64 -19.24 -7.08 4.03
C GLY A 64 -19.55 -5.62 3.67
N ALA A 65 -20.21 -4.91 4.60
CA ALA A 65 -20.69 -3.54 4.37
C ALA A 65 -19.60 -2.51 4.02
N LEU A 66 -18.34 -2.79 4.36
CA LEU A 66 -17.19 -1.91 4.08
C LEU A 66 -16.36 -2.37 2.87
N ARG A 67 -16.91 -3.23 1.99
CA ARG A 67 -16.19 -3.83 0.85
C ARG A 67 -15.50 -2.79 -0.05
N LYS A 68 -16.11 -1.62 -0.26
CA LYS A 68 -15.51 -0.55 -1.07
C LYS A 68 -14.32 0.11 -0.39
N HIS A 69 -14.37 0.30 0.92
CA HIS A 69 -13.24 0.80 1.70
C HIS A 69 -12.09 -0.20 1.68
N THR A 70 -12.40 -1.49 1.90
CA THR A 70 -11.36 -2.51 1.91
C THR A 70 -10.75 -2.74 0.54
N ALA A 71 -11.56 -2.61 -0.53
CA ALA A 71 -11.08 -2.67 -1.91
C ALA A 71 -10.13 -1.51 -2.22
N MET A 72 -10.48 -0.30 -1.76
CA MET A 72 -9.65 0.88 -1.96
C MET A 72 -8.30 0.74 -1.26
N VAL A 73 -8.28 0.23 -0.03
CA VAL A 73 -7.05 0.00 0.72
C VAL A 73 -6.21 -1.09 0.05
N ALA A 74 -6.80 -2.24 -0.29
CA ALA A 74 -6.11 -3.33 -0.98
C ALA A 74 -5.50 -2.87 -2.32
N GLY A 75 -6.31 -2.22 -3.16
CA GLY A 75 -5.87 -1.69 -4.45
C GLY A 75 -4.84 -0.56 -4.33
N ALA A 76 -4.80 0.19 -3.22
CA ALA A 76 -3.73 1.15 -2.97
C ALA A 76 -2.42 0.46 -2.55
N MET A 77 -2.50 -0.64 -1.80
CA MET A 77 -1.33 -1.35 -1.28
C MET A 77 -0.59 -2.18 -2.32
N THR A 78 -1.19 -2.45 -3.48
CA THR A 78 -0.46 -2.96 -4.65
C THR A 78 0.72 -2.07 -5.06
N ALA A 79 0.70 -0.78 -4.68
CA ALA A 79 1.82 0.15 -4.88
C ALA A 79 3.16 -0.38 -4.34
N PHE A 80 3.14 -1.29 -3.36
CA PHE A 80 4.33 -1.95 -2.81
C PHE A 80 5.09 -2.78 -3.86
N GLY A 81 4.46 -3.14 -4.97
CA GLY A 81 5.10 -3.77 -6.13
C GLY A 81 6.11 -2.87 -6.87
N TRP A 82 6.26 -1.59 -6.49
CA TRP A 82 7.21 -0.67 -7.10
C TRP A 82 8.66 -1.19 -7.10
N VAL A 83 9.03 -2.01 -6.11
CA VAL A 83 10.38 -2.57 -5.95
C VAL A 83 10.81 -3.45 -7.12
N THR A 84 9.86 -4.01 -7.87
CA THR A 84 10.13 -4.81 -9.09
C THR A 84 9.75 -4.06 -10.38
N ALA A 85 9.31 -2.81 -10.29
CA ALA A 85 8.84 -2.04 -11.44
C ALA A 85 9.99 -1.30 -12.13
N ALA A 86 9.96 -1.27 -13.47
CA ALA A 86 10.93 -0.51 -14.26
C ALA A 86 10.80 1.01 -14.06
N GLU A 87 9.56 1.50 -13.91
CA GLU A 87 9.24 2.91 -13.67
C GLU A 87 8.50 3.07 -12.33
N PRO A 88 9.20 2.95 -11.19
CA PRO A 88 8.55 2.74 -9.90
C PRO A 88 7.74 3.95 -9.43
N ARG A 89 8.18 5.18 -9.76
CA ARG A 89 7.42 6.40 -9.48
C ARG A 89 6.10 6.46 -10.24
N GLN A 90 6.11 6.08 -11.53
CA GLN A 90 4.91 6.05 -12.36
C GLN A 90 3.95 4.98 -11.87
N TYR A 91 4.46 3.78 -11.57
CA TYR A 91 3.71 2.66 -11.03
C TYR A 91 2.90 3.04 -9.78
N ILE A 92 3.52 3.70 -8.79
CA ILE A 92 2.82 4.17 -7.59
C ILE A 92 1.77 5.24 -7.93
N GLY A 93 2.07 6.09 -8.91
CA GLY A 93 1.15 7.12 -9.40
C GLY A 93 -0.15 6.54 -9.94
N ASP A 94 -0.08 5.43 -10.66
CA ASP A 94 -1.25 4.75 -11.20
C ASP A 94 -2.16 4.22 -10.08
N MET A 95 -1.58 3.67 -9.02
CA MET A 95 -2.34 3.21 -7.83
C MET A 95 -2.93 4.38 -7.05
N LEU A 96 -2.19 5.48 -6.91
CA LEU A 96 -2.67 6.72 -6.29
C LEU A 96 -3.86 7.31 -7.06
N ASN A 97 -3.83 7.25 -8.39
CA ASN A 97 -4.90 7.77 -9.25
C ASN A 97 -6.21 6.96 -9.14
N ALA A 98 -6.15 5.71 -8.68
CA ALA A 98 -7.34 4.91 -8.43
C ALA A 98 -8.08 5.31 -7.13
N VAL A 99 -7.35 5.81 -6.12
CA VAL A 99 -7.93 6.13 -4.79
C VAL A 99 -9.12 7.10 -4.85
N PRO A 100 -9.07 8.23 -5.60
CA PRO A 100 -10.22 9.13 -5.71
C PRO A 100 -11.46 8.50 -6.36
N VAL A 101 -11.31 7.47 -7.20
CA VAL A 101 -12.44 6.79 -7.84
C VAL A 101 -13.25 6.02 -6.81
N TYR A 102 -12.58 5.21 -6.00
CA TYR A 102 -13.20 4.53 -4.84
C TYR A 102 -13.72 5.53 -3.82
N GLY A 103 -12.95 6.58 -3.53
CA GLY A 103 -13.33 7.62 -2.57
C GLY A 103 -14.66 8.29 -2.93
N ARG A 104 -14.91 8.60 -4.21
CA ARG A 104 -16.20 9.16 -4.64
C ARG A 104 -17.36 8.19 -4.38
N GLN A 105 -17.19 6.91 -4.68
CA GLN A 105 -18.22 5.89 -4.45
C GLN A 105 -18.51 5.71 -2.95
N ILE A 106 -17.46 5.66 -2.13
CA ILE A 106 -17.57 5.58 -0.67
C ILE A 106 -18.33 6.78 -0.12
N LEU A 107 -18.00 7.99 -0.54
CA LEU A 107 -18.62 9.22 -0.02
C LEU A 107 -20.04 9.45 -0.54
N GLN A 108 -20.43 8.78 -1.63
CA GLN A 108 -21.82 8.72 -2.06
C GLN A 108 -22.68 7.92 -1.08
N GLU A 109 -22.17 6.81 -0.56
CA GLU A 109 -22.90 5.87 0.32
C GLU A 109 -22.73 6.17 1.80
N HIS A 110 -21.60 6.78 2.19
CA HIS A 110 -21.24 7.03 3.58
C HIS A 110 -20.89 8.50 3.79
N LYS A 111 -21.64 9.18 4.67
CA LYS A 111 -21.55 10.65 4.87
C LYS A 111 -20.67 11.06 6.06
N GLY A 112 -20.20 10.11 6.86
CA GLY A 112 -19.35 10.39 8.03
C GLY A 112 -17.98 10.96 7.65
N PRO A 113 -17.45 11.94 8.42
CA PRO A 113 -16.15 12.56 8.15
C PRO A 113 -14.98 11.57 8.21
N GLU A 114 -15.12 10.47 8.95
CA GLU A 114 -14.14 9.38 9.04
C GLU A 114 -13.84 8.73 7.69
N HIS A 115 -14.83 8.67 6.78
CA HIS A 115 -14.65 8.09 5.45
C HIS A 115 -13.87 9.01 4.53
N ALA A 116 -14.16 10.32 4.58
CA ALA A 116 -13.37 11.32 3.85
C ALA A 116 -11.93 11.36 4.36
N ALA A 117 -11.75 11.31 5.69
CA ALA A 117 -10.44 11.26 6.31
C ALA A 117 -9.65 10.00 5.91
N LEU A 118 -10.30 8.85 5.72
CA LEU A 118 -9.66 7.64 5.20
C LEU A 118 -9.11 7.86 3.79
N VAL A 119 -9.95 8.34 2.87
CA VAL A 119 -9.57 8.60 1.47
C VAL A 119 -8.38 9.55 1.39
N GLU A 120 -8.44 10.68 2.11
CA GLU A 120 -7.36 11.66 2.10
C GLU A 120 -6.08 11.14 2.76
N SER A 121 -6.19 10.37 3.85
CA SER A 121 -5.02 9.76 4.49
C SER A 121 -4.30 8.76 3.57
N LEU A 122 -5.04 8.01 2.76
CA LEU A 122 -4.47 7.03 1.83
C LEU A 122 -3.78 7.74 0.64
N LYS A 123 -4.38 8.82 0.13
CA LYS A 123 -3.75 9.68 -0.89
C LYS A 123 -2.45 10.29 -0.39
N TYR A 124 -2.44 10.81 0.85
CA TYR A 124 -1.26 11.40 1.45
C TYR A 124 -0.14 10.36 1.61
N LEU A 125 -0.48 9.17 2.10
CA LEU A 125 0.45 8.07 2.27
C LEU A 125 1.10 7.64 0.95
N LEU A 126 0.30 7.40 -0.09
CA LEU A 126 0.82 6.99 -1.41
C LEU A 126 1.61 8.11 -2.10
N ARG A 127 1.23 9.38 -1.92
CA ARG A 127 2.02 10.51 -2.43
C ARG A 127 3.39 10.56 -1.76
N GLY A 128 3.45 10.40 -0.45
CA GLY A 128 4.72 10.33 0.28
C GLY A 128 5.61 9.18 -0.22
N LEU A 129 5.03 8.00 -0.46
CA LEU A 129 5.74 6.87 -1.05
C LEU A 129 6.25 7.19 -2.46
N GLN A 130 5.41 7.79 -3.31
CA GLN A 130 5.77 8.19 -4.67
C GLN A 130 6.93 9.19 -4.70
N GLU A 131 6.89 10.19 -3.82
CA GLU A 131 7.94 11.21 -3.69
C GLU A 131 9.25 10.60 -3.20
N TYR A 132 9.19 9.74 -2.18
CA TYR A 132 10.35 9.00 -1.67
C TYR A 132 11.00 8.14 -2.76
N VAL A 133 10.21 7.29 -3.42
CA VAL A 133 10.70 6.41 -4.49
C VAL A 133 11.25 7.22 -5.66
N GLY A 134 10.59 8.32 -6.03
CA GLY A 134 11.08 9.21 -7.08
C GLY A 134 12.41 9.89 -6.74
N ALA A 135 12.71 10.12 -5.46
CA ALA A 135 13.94 10.75 -5.02
C ALA A 135 15.11 9.77 -4.85
N TYR A 136 14.85 8.57 -4.32
CA TYR A 136 15.90 7.63 -3.91
C TYR A 136 15.99 6.38 -4.79
N HIS A 137 14.95 6.05 -5.54
CA HIS A 137 14.86 4.86 -6.39
C HIS A 137 14.30 5.19 -7.80
N PRO A 138 14.83 6.22 -8.49
CA PRO A 138 14.22 6.75 -9.72
C PRO A 138 14.17 5.75 -10.88
N SER A 139 15.07 4.76 -10.90
CA SER A 139 15.21 3.74 -11.95
C SER A 139 15.11 2.31 -11.40
N GLY A 140 14.31 2.13 -10.35
CA GLY A 140 14.14 0.85 -9.65
C GLY A 140 14.90 0.81 -8.32
N LEU A 141 14.77 -0.32 -7.61
CA LEU A 141 15.40 -0.56 -6.31
C LEU A 141 16.93 -0.31 -6.42
N ALA A 142 17.42 0.59 -5.56
CA ALA A 142 18.79 1.10 -5.59
C ALA A 142 19.67 0.32 -4.64
#